data_AF-A0A7W0WVP7-F1
#
_entry.id   AF-A0A7W0WVP7-F1
#
_cell.length_a   1.000
_cell.length_b   1.000
_cell.length_c   1.000
_cell.angle_alpha   90.00
_cell.angle_beta   90.00
_cell.angle_gamma   90.00
#
_symmetry.space_group_name_H-M   'P 1'
#
loop_
_entity.id
_entity.type
_entity.pdbx_description
1 polymer ?
#
loop_
_entity_poly.entity_id
_entity_poly.type
_entity_poly.pdbx_seq_one_letter_code
_entity_poly.pdbx_strand_id
1 'polypeptide(L)'
;YGVITPGNMTGNIMSANVTGGIGLHSADLLTTLKTGWLLGAKPRHQLYAQLFGVVAGAAIVVPAFLLIIPEPTAEQMAAGVRTVLGTEEWPAPSCLVWAGVSEAFSNGIGGMHYTTKWAIAIGLLIGVALTVWEKLAPKNVKPYIPSANGVGIAMVIPGSNCIAMFVGSAIAEIMRRRQQENVVVPVASGLIAGESLMGVLIIVLSTIVGLNLKL
;
A
#
# COMPACT_ATOMS: atom_id res chain seq x y z
N TYR A 1 8.43 13.95 11.55
CA TYR A 1 9.66 14.44 10.90
C TYR A 1 9.50 15.80 10.24
N GLY A 2 8.41 16.08 9.49
CA GLY A 2 8.18 17.41 8.89
C GLY A 2 8.07 18.59 9.86
N VAL A 3 7.83 18.33 11.15
CA VAL A 3 7.88 19.34 12.22
C VAL A 3 9.32 19.65 12.67
N ILE A 4 10.23 18.67 12.58
CA ILE A 4 11.62 18.76 13.06
C ILE A 4 12.54 19.39 12.00
N THR A 5 12.30 19.09 10.72
CA THR A 5 13.06 19.67 9.60
C THR A 5 12.12 20.25 8.53
N PRO A 6 11.57 21.45 8.75
CA PRO A 6 10.70 22.12 7.76
C PRO A 6 11.43 22.33 6.43
N GLY A 7 10.75 22.09 5.32
CA GLY A 7 11.29 22.26 3.96
C GLY A 7 12.13 21.11 3.40
N ASN A 8 12.57 20.14 4.20
CA ASN A 8 13.31 18.96 3.70
C ASN A 8 12.36 17.80 3.34
N MET A 9 11.74 17.88 2.16
CA MET A 9 10.78 16.88 1.68
C MET A 9 11.38 15.47 1.57
N THR A 10 12.61 15.34 1.06
CA THR A 10 13.30 14.04 0.95
C THR A 10 13.52 13.40 2.32
N GLY A 11 14.01 14.17 3.29
CA GLY A 11 14.20 13.69 4.66
C GLY A 11 12.87 13.28 5.33
N ASN A 12 11.80 14.03 5.08
CA ASN A 12 10.47 13.75 5.60
C ASN A 12 9.89 12.45 5.02
N ILE A 13 9.98 12.25 3.71
CA ILE A 13 9.50 11.04 3.03
C ILE A 13 10.32 9.82 3.48
N MET A 14 11.65 9.93 3.50
CA MET A 14 12.53 8.81 3.88
C MET A 14 12.27 8.37 5.32
N SER A 15 12.24 9.30 6.25
CA SER A 15 12.00 8.98 7.67
C SER A 15 10.60 8.41 7.91
N ALA A 16 9.56 8.96 7.26
CA ALA A 16 8.21 8.42 7.34
C ALA A 16 8.12 6.98 6.78
N ASN A 17 8.76 6.71 5.64
CA ASN A 17 8.79 5.38 5.06
C ASN A 17 9.55 4.37 5.92
N VAL A 18 10.69 4.76 6.50
CA VAL A 18 11.46 3.87 7.39
C VAL A 18 10.64 3.54 8.64
N THR A 19 10.08 4.54 9.32
CA THR A 19 9.27 4.29 10.53
C THR A 19 8.01 3.47 10.21
N GLY A 20 7.29 3.83 9.15
CA GLY A 20 6.09 3.12 8.72
C GLY A 20 6.40 1.67 8.29
N GLY A 21 7.48 1.49 7.53
CA GLY A 21 7.94 0.18 7.08
C GLY A 21 8.33 -0.74 8.25
N ILE A 22 9.06 -0.22 9.24
CA ILE A 22 9.40 -1.00 10.45
C ILE A 22 8.13 -1.45 11.17
N GLY A 23 7.15 -0.56 11.33
CA GLY A 23 5.88 -0.89 11.99
C GLY A 23 5.08 -1.96 11.24
N LEU A 24 4.93 -1.78 9.92
CA LEU A 24 4.22 -2.72 9.05
C LEU A 24 4.88 -4.10 9.06
N HIS A 25 6.20 -4.15 8.81
CA HIS A 25 6.93 -5.42 8.83
C HIS A 25 6.92 -6.07 10.21
N SER A 26 6.97 -5.30 11.29
CA SER A 26 6.86 -5.86 12.64
C SER A 26 5.49 -6.54 12.85
N ALA A 27 4.40 -5.93 12.39
CA ALA A 27 3.07 -6.51 12.48
C ALA A 27 2.96 -7.83 11.68
N ASP A 28 3.49 -7.86 10.45
CA ASP A 28 3.49 -9.06 9.60
C ASP A 28 4.42 -10.15 10.17
N LEU A 29 5.55 -9.77 10.76
CA LEU A 29 6.45 -10.71 11.41
C LEU A 29 5.80 -11.39 12.61
N LEU A 30 5.01 -10.65 13.41
CA LEU A 30 4.29 -11.24 14.55
C LEU A 30 3.25 -12.28 14.10
N THR A 31 2.55 -12.03 13.00
CA THR A 31 1.57 -13.00 12.47
C THR A 31 2.28 -14.22 11.87
N THR A 32 3.32 -14.03 11.06
CA THR A 32 4.06 -15.12 10.42
C THR A 32 4.83 -16.00 11.41
N LEU A 33 5.48 -15.41 12.43
CA LEU A 33 6.14 -16.19 13.48
C LEU A 33 5.15 -17.00 14.30
N LYS A 34 3.97 -16.44 14.58
CA LYS A 34 2.90 -17.13 15.32
C LYS A 34 2.33 -18.29 14.51
N THR A 35 1.99 -18.08 13.25
CA THR A 35 1.45 -19.14 12.39
C THR A 35 2.49 -20.23 12.17
N GLY A 36 3.75 -19.85 11.93
CA GLY A 36 4.85 -20.78 11.80
C GLY A 36 5.08 -21.63 13.06
N TRP A 37 5.02 -21.01 14.25
CA TRP A 37 5.11 -21.74 15.51
C TRP A 37 3.94 -22.72 15.72
N LEU A 38 2.71 -22.33 15.38
CA LEU A 38 1.53 -23.20 15.44
C LEU A 38 1.63 -24.42 14.50
N LEU A 39 2.35 -24.29 13.39
CA LEU A 39 2.64 -25.38 12.44
C LEU A 39 3.87 -26.22 12.83
N GLY A 40 4.47 -25.97 14.01
CA GLY A 40 5.60 -26.74 14.52
C GLY A 40 6.98 -26.26 14.05
N ALA A 41 7.06 -25.14 13.32
CA ALA A 41 8.34 -24.58 12.91
C ALA A 41 9.01 -23.78 14.05
N LYS A 42 10.34 -23.84 14.10
CA LYS A 42 11.15 -23.18 15.13
C LYS A 42 11.29 -21.68 14.83
N PRO A 43 10.82 -20.75 15.69
CA PRO A 43 10.85 -19.30 15.42
C PRO A 43 12.24 -18.74 15.10
N ARG A 44 13.28 -19.30 15.74
CA ARG A 44 14.67 -18.88 15.50
C ARG A 44 15.12 -19.12 14.06
N HIS A 45 14.69 -20.23 13.45
CA HIS A 45 15.05 -20.55 12.06
C HIS A 45 14.32 -19.65 11.07
N GLN A 46 13.08 -19.28 11.36
CA GLN A 46 12.31 -18.33 10.56
C GLN A 46 12.94 -16.94 10.59
N LEU A 47 13.40 -16.49 11.75
CA LEU A 47 14.12 -15.21 11.87
C LEU A 47 15.38 -15.20 10.99
N TYR A 48 16.21 -16.24 11.05
CA TYR A 48 17.39 -16.33 10.20
C TYR A 48 17.00 -16.35 8.71
N ALA A 49 16.00 -17.15 8.33
CA ALA A 49 15.52 -17.20 6.95
C ALA A 49 15.01 -15.83 6.44
N GLN A 50 14.32 -15.06 7.28
CA GLN A 50 13.85 -13.71 6.95
C GLN A 50 15.01 -12.72 6.81
N LEU A 51 16.01 -12.77 7.69
CA LEU A 51 17.20 -11.92 7.59
C LEU A 51 17.96 -12.16 6.27
N PHE A 52 18.19 -13.43 5.92
CA PHE A 52 18.81 -13.76 4.63
C PHE A 52 17.89 -13.40 3.45
N GLY A 53 16.59 -13.63 3.58
CA GLY A 53 15.59 -13.31 2.57
C GLY A 53 15.52 -11.81 2.25
N VAL A 54 15.65 -10.94 3.26
CA VAL A 54 15.69 -9.48 3.05
C VAL A 54 16.94 -9.07 2.27
N VAL A 55 18.11 -9.62 2.59
CA VAL A 55 19.35 -9.30 1.87
C VAL A 55 19.29 -9.79 0.42
N ALA A 56 18.89 -11.04 0.21
CA ALA A 56 18.76 -11.60 -1.13
C ALA A 56 17.67 -10.88 -1.95
N GLY A 57 16.53 -10.58 -1.32
CA GLY A 57 15.45 -9.82 -1.92
C GLY A 57 15.91 -8.42 -2.32
N ALA A 58 16.58 -7.67 -1.43
CA ALA A 58 17.12 -6.35 -1.75
C ALA A 58 18.13 -6.40 -2.89
N ALA A 59 19.02 -7.41 -2.91
CA ALA A 59 20.02 -7.58 -3.96
C ALA A 59 19.42 -7.83 -5.35
N ILE A 60 18.22 -8.40 -5.45
CA ILE A 60 17.54 -8.68 -6.73
C ILE A 60 16.56 -7.56 -7.08
N VAL A 61 15.73 -7.15 -6.12
CA VAL A 61 14.63 -6.20 -6.33
C VAL A 61 15.15 -4.79 -6.63
N VAL A 62 16.22 -4.34 -5.96
CA VAL A 62 16.76 -2.98 -6.19
C VAL A 62 17.30 -2.82 -7.62
N PRO A 63 18.17 -3.73 -8.14
CA PRO A 63 18.59 -3.65 -9.54
C PRO A 63 17.43 -3.83 -10.52
N ALA A 64 16.51 -4.76 -10.26
CA ALA A 64 15.35 -4.97 -11.14
C ALA A 64 14.49 -3.70 -11.25
N PHE A 65 14.25 -3.00 -10.13
CA PHE A 65 13.54 -1.73 -10.10
C PHE A 65 14.25 -0.66 -10.95
N LEU A 66 15.58 -0.53 -10.81
CA LEU A 66 16.38 0.42 -11.57
C LEU A 66 16.45 0.10 -13.07
N LEU A 67 16.30 -1.16 -13.45
CA LEU A 67 16.27 -1.59 -14.86
C LEU A 67 14.88 -1.44 -15.50
N ILE A 68 13.82 -1.66 -14.73
CA ILE A 68 12.44 -1.67 -15.23
C ILE A 68 11.89 -0.25 -15.35
N ILE A 69 12.22 0.64 -14.41
CA ILE A 69 11.66 1.99 -14.39
C ILE A 69 12.59 2.91 -15.18
N PRO A 70 12.17 3.40 -16.36
CA PRO A 70 13.01 4.27 -17.18
C PRO A 70 13.17 5.64 -16.52
N GLU A 71 14.28 6.32 -16.84
CA GLU A 71 14.43 7.74 -16.54
C GLU A 71 13.45 8.57 -17.42
N PRO A 72 12.93 9.71 -16.91
CA PRO A 72 12.02 10.56 -17.67
C PRO A 72 12.67 11.03 -18.98
N THR A 73 11.92 11.02 -20.07
CA THR A 73 12.42 11.52 -21.36
C THR A 73 12.68 13.03 -21.27
N ALA A 74 13.57 13.58 -22.10
CA ALA A 74 13.90 15.01 -22.10
C ALA A 74 12.66 15.92 -22.24
N GLU A 75 11.65 15.50 -23.00
CA GLU A 75 10.35 16.20 -23.11
C GLU A 75 9.54 16.17 -21.82
N GLN A 76 9.53 15.04 -21.10
CA GLN A 76 8.84 14.91 -19.81
C GLN A 76 9.53 15.77 -18.75
N MET A 77 10.87 15.83 -18.76
CA MET A 77 11.63 16.74 -17.89
C MET A 77 11.33 18.22 -18.20
N ALA A 78 11.18 18.59 -19.47
CA ALA A 78 10.78 19.94 -19.88
C ALA A 78 9.35 20.30 -19.44
N ALA A 79 8.46 19.31 -19.33
CA ALA A 79 7.12 19.44 -18.75
C ALA A 79 7.09 19.42 -17.21
N GLY A 80 8.26 19.36 -16.55
CA GLY A 80 8.38 19.37 -15.08
C GLY A 80 8.27 17.99 -14.41
N VAL A 81 8.21 16.90 -15.19
CA VAL A 81 8.17 15.52 -14.67
C VAL A 81 9.58 15.09 -14.27
N ARG A 82 9.80 14.90 -12.97
CA ARG A 82 11.09 14.47 -12.40
C ARG A 82 11.23 12.95 -12.23
N THR A 83 10.12 12.21 -12.29
CA THR A 83 10.05 10.76 -12.22
C THR A 83 8.91 10.26 -13.09
N VAL A 84 9.09 9.14 -13.81
CA VAL A 84 8.02 8.53 -14.63
C VAL A 84 6.88 7.97 -13.74
N LEU A 85 7.18 7.72 -12.47
CA LEU A 85 6.22 7.33 -11.43
C LEU A 85 5.11 8.37 -11.27
N GLY A 86 3.86 7.92 -11.42
CA GLY A 86 2.65 8.76 -11.35
C GLY A 86 2.11 9.22 -12.71
N THR A 87 2.73 8.83 -13.82
CA THR A 87 2.20 8.99 -15.18
C THR A 87 1.16 7.92 -15.51
N GLU A 88 0.39 8.07 -16.60
CA GLU A 88 -0.60 7.07 -17.02
C GLU A 88 0.01 5.69 -17.28
N GLU A 89 1.24 5.64 -17.79
CA GLU A 89 1.98 4.39 -18.06
C GLU A 89 2.54 3.75 -16.78
N TRP A 90 2.75 4.55 -15.72
CA TRP A 90 3.29 4.09 -14.43
C TRP A 90 2.48 4.66 -13.26
N PRO A 91 1.21 4.26 -13.12
CA PRO A 91 0.34 4.77 -12.07
C PRO A 91 0.84 4.24 -10.73
N ALA A 92 1.47 5.11 -9.94
CA ALA A 92 2.02 4.78 -8.63
C ALA A 92 1.14 5.39 -7.50
N PRO A 93 -0.13 4.98 -7.35
CA PRO A 93 -1.10 5.66 -6.49
C PRO A 93 -0.66 5.72 -5.04
N SER A 94 -0.16 4.61 -4.50
CA SER A 94 0.34 4.55 -3.12
C SER A 94 1.51 5.51 -2.89
N CYS A 95 2.45 5.59 -3.84
CA CYS A 95 3.58 6.51 -3.76
C CYS A 95 3.13 7.97 -3.81
N LEU A 96 2.17 8.29 -4.69
CA LEU A 96 1.61 9.64 -4.81
C LEU A 96 0.90 10.09 -3.54
N VAL A 97 0.17 9.20 -2.86
CA VAL A 97 -0.48 9.50 -1.58
C VAL A 97 0.56 9.85 -0.51
N TRP A 98 1.61 9.05 -0.35
CA TRP A 98 2.67 9.32 0.63
C TRP A 98 3.49 10.56 0.31
N ALA A 99 3.73 10.83 -0.98
CA ALA A 99 4.37 12.06 -1.43
C ALA A 99 3.49 13.28 -1.13
N GLY A 100 2.20 13.23 -1.44
CA GLY A 100 1.25 14.31 -1.18
C GLY A 100 1.06 14.61 0.31
N VAL A 101 1.04 13.58 1.16
CA VAL A 101 1.08 13.77 2.62
C VAL A 101 2.37 14.50 3.02
N SER A 102 3.51 14.06 2.53
CA SER A 102 4.79 14.67 2.89
C SER A 102 4.92 16.12 2.39
N GLU A 103 4.36 16.43 1.22
CA GLU A 103 4.26 17.78 0.68
C GLU A 103 3.33 18.66 1.53
N ALA A 104 2.16 18.15 1.93
CA ALA A 104 1.23 18.88 2.79
C ALA A 104 1.85 19.27 4.14
N PHE A 105 2.76 18.45 4.67
CA PHE A 105 3.48 18.71 5.91
C PHE A 105 4.85 19.39 5.73
N SER A 106 5.25 19.75 4.51
CA SER A 106 6.57 20.34 4.20
C SER A 106 6.83 21.67 4.92
N ASN A 107 5.81 22.53 5.02
CA ASN A 107 5.86 23.82 5.73
C ASN A 107 5.45 23.70 7.22
N GLY A 108 5.42 22.47 7.75
CA GLY A 108 4.96 22.17 9.10
C GLY A 108 3.46 22.43 9.30
N ILE A 109 2.98 22.21 10.53
CA ILE A 109 1.57 22.41 10.88
C ILE A 109 1.18 23.91 10.78
N GLY A 110 2.13 24.82 10.99
CA GLY A 110 1.92 26.26 10.87
C GLY A 110 1.54 26.69 9.46
N GLY A 111 2.23 26.18 8.44
CA GLY A 111 2.05 26.56 7.03
C GLY A 111 0.84 25.95 6.31
N MET A 112 0.09 25.05 6.96
CA MET A 112 -1.14 24.51 6.39
C MET A 112 -2.28 25.53 6.40
N HIS A 113 -3.07 25.57 5.33
CA HIS A 113 -4.29 26.37 5.26
C HIS A 113 -5.27 25.97 6.37
N TYR A 114 -6.07 26.94 6.86
CA TYR A 114 -6.94 26.71 8.01
C TYR A 114 -7.94 25.56 7.77
N THR A 115 -8.43 25.43 6.52
CA THR A 115 -9.37 24.36 6.13
C THR A 115 -8.76 22.97 6.27
N THR A 116 -7.46 22.81 5.96
CA THR A 116 -6.76 21.52 6.08
C THR A 116 -6.66 21.08 7.54
N LYS A 117 -6.41 22.02 8.47
CA LYS A 117 -6.37 21.73 9.91
C LYS A 117 -7.73 21.24 10.42
N TRP A 118 -8.80 21.92 10.01
CA TRP A 118 -10.16 21.49 10.35
C TRP A 118 -10.53 20.15 9.71
N ALA A 119 -10.13 19.90 8.46
CA ALA A 119 -10.36 18.62 7.79
C ALA A 119 -9.67 17.46 8.53
N ILE A 120 -8.43 17.66 9.00
CA ILE A 120 -7.71 16.68 9.82
C ILE A 120 -8.45 16.45 11.15
N ALA A 121 -8.87 17.52 11.83
CA ALA A 121 -9.57 17.41 13.11
C ALA A 121 -10.92 16.70 12.99
N ILE A 122 -11.71 17.04 11.96
CA ILE A 122 -13.00 16.42 11.67
C ILE A 122 -12.79 14.95 11.27
N GLY A 123 -11.82 14.66 10.41
CA GLY A 123 -11.47 13.29 10.01
C GLY A 123 -11.06 12.43 11.21
N LEU A 124 -10.25 12.98 12.12
CA LEU A 124 -9.86 12.31 13.36
C LEU A 124 -11.08 12.04 14.25
N LEU A 125 -11.95 13.04 14.43
CA LEU A 125 -13.18 12.89 15.23
C LEU A 125 -14.11 11.83 14.66
N ILE A 126 -14.35 11.84 13.35
CA ILE A 126 -15.19 10.84 12.67
C ILE A 126 -14.55 9.45 12.79
N GLY A 127 -13.24 9.32 12.55
CA GLY A 127 -12.54 8.05 12.66
C GLY A 127 -12.58 7.45 14.07
N VAL A 128 -12.36 8.28 15.10
CA VAL A 128 -12.49 7.88 16.50
C VAL A 128 -13.93 7.51 16.83
N ALA A 129 -14.90 8.33 16.42
CA ALA A 129 -16.32 8.06 16.66
C ALA A 129 -16.75 6.72 16.03
N LEU A 130 -16.38 6.46 14.78
CA LEU A 130 -16.68 5.20 14.09
C LEU A 130 -16.01 4.01 14.77
N THR A 131 -14.75 4.14 15.17
CA THR A 131 -14.01 3.05 15.83
C THR A 131 -14.59 2.72 17.21
N VAL A 132 -14.96 3.75 17.98
CA VAL A 132 -15.63 3.59 19.27
C VAL A 132 -17.01 2.95 19.08
N TRP A 133 -17.76 3.41 18.08
CA TRP A 133 -19.07 2.87 17.74
C TRP A 133 -18.97 1.40 17.35
N GLU A 134 -18.05 1.02 16.46
CA GLU A 134 -17.81 -0.38 16.05
C GLU A 134 -17.47 -1.29 17.25
N LYS A 135 -16.70 -0.77 18.21
CA LYS A 135 -16.29 -1.51 19.41
C LYS A 135 -17.43 -1.68 20.42
N LEU A 136 -18.20 -0.63 20.69
CA LEU A 136 -19.26 -0.59 21.70
C LEU A 136 -20.63 -1.06 21.19
N ALA A 137 -20.81 -1.17 19.88
CA ALA A 137 -22.06 -1.56 19.26
C ALA A 137 -22.53 -2.97 19.69
N PRO A 138 -23.83 -3.16 19.97
CA PRO A 138 -24.41 -4.48 20.20
C PRO A 138 -24.23 -5.40 18.99
N LYS A 139 -24.09 -6.71 19.22
CA LYS A 139 -23.83 -7.73 18.17
C LYS A 139 -24.80 -7.68 16.99
N ASN A 140 -26.03 -7.20 17.21
CA ASN A 140 -27.09 -7.15 16.21
C ASN A 140 -26.92 -5.99 15.20
N VAL A 141 -26.20 -4.92 15.58
CA VAL A 141 -25.95 -3.75 14.72
C VAL A 141 -24.53 -3.70 14.17
N LYS A 142 -23.58 -4.46 14.75
CA LYS A 142 -22.19 -4.58 14.26
C LYS A 142 -22.07 -4.84 12.74
N PRO A 143 -22.89 -5.70 12.11
CA PRO A 143 -22.78 -5.95 10.68
C PRO A 143 -23.13 -4.75 9.78
N TYR A 144 -23.83 -3.75 10.30
CA TYR A 144 -24.32 -2.60 9.53
C TYR A 144 -23.47 -1.34 9.73
N ILE A 145 -22.47 -1.41 10.62
CA ILE A 145 -21.61 -0.26 10.93
C ILE A 145 -20.46 -0.25 9.93
N PRO A 146 -20.26 0.87 9.19
CA PRO A 146 -19.12 0.98 8.30
C PRO A 146 -17.83 0.97 9.12
N SER A 147 -16.88 0.14 8.68
CA SER A 147 -15.56 0.06 9.31
C SER A 147 -14.80 1.37 9.07
N ALA A 148 -14.20 1.91 10.13
CA ALA A 148 -13.42 3.14 10.05
C ALA A 148 -12.25 3.00 9.05
N ASN A 149 -11.61 1.83 9.02
CA ASN A 149 -10.55 1.52 8.06
C ASN A 149 -11.06 1.48 6.61
N GLY A 150 -12.23 0.88 6.37
CA GLY A 150 -12.82 0.81 5.04
C GLY A 150 -13.14 2.20 4.48
N VAL A 151 -13.73 3.07 5.30
CA VAL A 151 -14.01 4.45 4.93
C VAL A 151 -12.72 5.23 4.64
N GLY A 152 -11.69 5.08 5.49
CA GLY A 152 -10.40 5.73 5.29
C GLY A 152 -9.72 5.31 3.99
N ILE A 153 -9.69 4.01 3.70
CA ILE A 153 -9.09 3.45 2.48
C ILE A 153 -9.84 3.95 1.22
N ALA A 154 -11.17 4.01 1.26
CA ALA A 154 -11.99 4.46 0.14
C ALA A 154 -11.74 5.92 -0.25
N MET A 155 -11.24 6.77 0.66
CA MET A 155 -10.89 8.17 0.36
C MET A 155 -9.53 8.32 -0.34
N VAL A 156 -8.70 7.28 -0.31
CA VAL A 156 -7.31 7.34 -0.77
C VAL A 156 -7.12 6.59 -2.08
N ILE A 157 -7.94 5.57 -2.33
CA ILE A 157 -7.83 4.69 -3.48
C ILE A 157 -8.69 5.22 -4.65
N PRO A 158 -8.21 5.12 -5.92
CA PRO A 158 -9.02 5.45 -7.09
C PRO A 158 -10.36 4.70 -7.15
N GLY A 159 -11.40 5.35 -7.68
CA GLY A 159 -12.75 4.78 -7.73
C GLY A 159 -12.85 3.45 -8.48
N SER A 160 -12.05 3.25 -9.53
CA SER A 160 -11.96 1.97 -10.26
C SER A 160 -11.52 0.83 -9.35
N ASN A 161 -10.51 1.06 -8.52
CA ASN A 161 -10.01 0.08 -7.56
C ASN A 161 -11.04 -0.17 -6.45
N CYS A 162 -11.77 0.85 -6.00
CA CYS A 162 -12.88 0.67 -5.06
C CYS A 162 -13.98 -0.23 -5.63
N ILE A 163 -14.33 -0.08 -6.91
CA ILE A 163 -15.30 -0.94 -7.60
C ILE A 163 -14.76 -2.38 -7.71
N ALA A 164 -13.49 -2.55 -8.10
CA ALA A 164 -12.87 -3.87 -8.19
C ALA A 164 -12.86 -4.59 -6.83
N MET A 165 -12.48 -3.88 -5.76
CA MET A 165 -12.53 -4.38 -4.39
C MET A 165 -13.97 -4.75 -3.97
N PHE A 166 -14.96 -3.92 -4.32
CA PHE A 166 -16.36 -4.21 -4.05
C PHE A 166 -16.82 -5.51 -4.73
N VAL A 167 -16.56 -5.66 -6.04
CA VAL A 167 -16.90 -6.88 -6.79
C VAL A 167 -16.20 -8.11 -6.19
N GLY A 168 -14.91 -8.02 -5.91
CA GLY A 168 -14.15 -9.10 -5.27
C GLY A 168 -14.73 -9.48 -3.90
N SER A 169 -15.07 -8.49 -3.07
CA SER A 169 -15.68 -8.70 -1.76
C SER A 169 -17.09 -9.29 -1.84
N ALA A 170 -17.89 -8.92 -2.85
CA ALA A 170 -19.21 -9.47 -3.09
C ALA A 170 -19.13 -10.95 -3.49
N ILE A 171 -18.19 -11.31 -4.38
CA ILE A 171 -17.91 -12.71 -4.73
C ILE A 171 -17.47 -13.49 -3.48
N ALA A 172 -16.56 -12.92 -2.69
CA ALA A 172 -16.10 -13.54 -1.44
C ALA A 172 -17.26 -13.79 -0.45
N GLU A 173 -18.17 -12.83 -0.28
CA GLU A 173 -19.35 -12.97 0.59
C GLU A 173 -20.33 -14.04 0.07
N ILE A 174 -20.54 -14.14 -1.24
CA ILE A 174 -21.34 -15.22 -1.85
C ILE A 174 -20.69 -16.58 -1.57
N MET A 175 -19.36 -16.69 -1.73
CA MET A 175 -18.62 -17.93 -1.44
C MET A 175 -18.65 -18.28 0.06
N ARG A 176 -18.57 -17.28 0.95
CA ARG A 176 -18.72 -17.48 2.40
C ARG A 176 -20.09 -18.05 2.74
N ARG A 177 -21.16 -17.54 2.13
CA ARG A 177 -22.54 -18.06 2.30
C ARG A 177 -22.70 -19.50 1.79
N ARG A 178 -21.86 -19.93 0.86
CA ARG A 178 -21.78 -21.30 0.35
C ARG A 178 -20.82 -22.21 1.15
N GLN A 179 -20.32 -21.76 2.30
CA GLN A 179 -19.34 -22.46 3.14
C GLN A 179 -18.02 -22.80 2.41
N GLN A 180 -17.64 -22.01 1.40
CA GLN A 180 -16.38 -22.18 0.66
C GLN A 180 -15.31 -21.15 1.04
N GLU A 181 -15.30 -20.71 2.31
CA GLU A 181 -14.39 -19.67 2.80
C GLU A 181 -12.91 -20.04 2.64
N ASN A 182 -12.57 -21.32 2.80
CA ASN A 182 -11.21 -21.83 2.66
C ASN A 182 -10.62 -21.68 1.24
N VAL A 183 -11.46 -21.44 0.23
CA VAL A 183 -11.05 -21.30 -1.18
C VAL A 183 -10.84 -19.84 -1.56
N VAL A 184 -11.49 -18.90 -0.86
CA VAL A 184 -11.48 -17.47 -1.20
C VAL A 184 -10.06 -16.90 -1.10
N VAL A 185 -9.38 -17.12 0.03
CA VAL A 185 -8.05 -16.54 0.27
C VAL A 185 -6.99 -17.11 -0.69
N PRO A 186 -6.88 -18.45 -0.89
CA PRO A 186 -5.92 -19.00 -1.85
C PRO A 186 -6.15 -18.50 -3.28
N VAL A 187 -7.41 -18.49 -3.76
CA VAL A 187 -7.73 -18.06 -5.13
C VAL A 187 -7.43 -16.57 -5.32
N ALA A 188 -7.85 -15.71 -4.39
CA ALA A 188 -7.58 -14.28 -4.46
C ALA A 188 -6.07 -14.00 -4.45
N SER A 189 -5.31 -14.64 -3.55
CA SER A 189 -3.86 -14.48 -3.50
C SER A 189 -3.16 -15.00 -4.76
N GLY A 190 -3.65 -16.09 -5.35
CA GLY A 190 -3.14 -16.63 -6.62
C GLY A 190 -3.40 -15.71 -7.80
N LEU A 191 -4.56 -15.05 -7.86
CA LEU A 191 -4.86 -14.04 -8.89
C LEU A 191 -3.95 -12.82 -8.76
N ILE A 192 -3.74 -12.30 -7.54
CA ILE A 192 -2.84 -11.16 -7.27
C ILE A 192 -1.38 -11.50 -7.60
N ALA A 193 -0.92 -12.70 -7.24
CA ALA A 193 0.41 -13.16 -7.60
C ALA A 193 0.54 -13.36 -9.11
N GLY A 194 -0.50 -13.92 -9.75
CA GLY A 194 -0.54 -14.18 -11.19
C GLY A 194 -0.49 -12.91 -12.03
N GLU A 195 -1.30 -11.90 -11.71
CA GLU A 195 -1.26 -10.60 -12.40
C GLU A 195 0.12 -9.94 -12.25
N SER A 196 0.72 -10.02 -11.06
CA SER A 196 2.03 -9.41 -10.79
C SER A 196 3.14 -10.09 -11.58
N LEU A 197 3.17 -11.42 -11.59
CA LEU A 197 4.15 -12.20 -12.36
C LEU A 197 3.97 -12.01 -13.87
N MET A 198 2.72 -11.96 -14.35
CA MET A 198 2.42 -11.72 -15.75
C MET A 198 2.85 -10.31 -16.18
N GLY A 199 2.64 -9.29 -15.35
CA GLY A 199 3.11 -7.93 -15.60
C GLY A 199 4.64 -7.87 -15.77
N VAL A 200 5.38 -8.51 -14.86
CA VAL A 200 6.84 -8.61 -14.97
C VAL A 200 7.25 -9.34 -16.25
N LEU A 201 6.59 -10.46 -16.58
CA LEU A 201 6.87 -11.22 -17.80
C LEU A 201 6.65 -10.37 -19.07
N ILE A 202 5.55 -9.61 -19.13
CA ILE A 202 5.25 -8.72 -20.27
C ILE A 202 6.32 -7.63 -20.39
N ILE A 203 6.75 -7.03 -19.28
CA ILE A 203 7.82 -6.02 -19.27
C ILE A 203 9.14 -6.61 -19.77
N VAL A 204 9.51 -7.80 -19.31
CA VAL A 204 10.74 -8.47 -19.76
C VAL A 204 10.68 -8.82 -21.25
N LEU A 205 9.55 -9.35 -21.72
CA LEU A 205 9.37 -9.69 -23.14
C LEU A 205 9.36 -8.46 -24.04
N SER A 206 8.66 -7.39 -23.65
CA SER A 206 8.67 -6.12 -24.39
C SER A 206 10.07 -5.52 -24.49
N THR A 207 10.84 -5.56 -23.39
CA THR A 207 12.23 -5.09 -23.35
C THR A 207 13.17 -5.91 -24.23
N ILE A 208 13.04 -7.25 -24.23
CA ILE A 208 13.91 -8.14 -25.03
C ILE A 208 13.57 -8.07 -26.52
N VAL A 209 12.28 -7.98 -26.87
CA VAL A 209 11.81 -8.00 -28.26
C VAL A 209 11.79 -6.61 -28.90
N GLY A 210 12.01 -5.53 -28.11
CA GLY A 210 11.93 -4.15 -28.59
C GLY A 210 10.51 -3.70 -28.94
N LEU A 211 9.50 -4.44 -28.47
CA LEU A 211 8.09 -4.10 -28.66
C LEU A 211 7.68 -3.09 -27.59
N ASN A 212 7.50 -1.83 -27.99
CA ASN A 212 6.84 -0.78 -27.19
C ASN A 212 5.35 -1.13 -26.98
N LEU A 213 5.07 -2.15 -26.18
CA LEU A 213 3.73 -2.44 -25.69
C LEU A 213 3.46 -1.50 -24.52
N LYS A 214 2.76 -0.40 -24.81
CA LYS A 214 2.19 0.47 -23.78
C LYS A 214 1.17 -0.36 -22.99
N LEU A 215 1.45 -0.56 -21.70
CA LEU A 215 0.52 -1.11 -20.71
C LEU A 215 -0.42 0.00 -20.23
#